data_AF-A0A7V9THM1-F1
#
_entry.id   AF-A0A7V9THM1-F1
#
_cell.length_a   1.000
_cell.length_b   1.000
_cell.length_c   1.000
_cell.angle_alpha   90.00
_cell.angle_beta   90.00
_cell.angle_gamma   90.00
#
_symmetry.space_group_name_H-M   'P 1'
#
loop_
_entity.id
_entity.type
_entity.pdbx_description
1 polymer ?
#
loop_
_entity_poly.entity_id
_entity_poly.type
_entity_poly.pdbx_seq_one_letter_code
_entity_poly.pdbx_strand_id
1 'polypeptide(L)'
;GVVIFATNLAANFDPAFERRIRTHVLFELPGVEERARIWQVQLHRNTPISNDVDFAELAERFPASGGDIRNAVLKAALSAAAEPGPDEAKVINQRHFVRGMEEVLAGKRVMTQSIMEPSGSRQQEGASWQEAISLLERVRIFALLAGITAGIALLAALIAIVIGAR
;
A
#
# COMPACT_ATOMS: atom_id res chain seq x y z
N GLY A 1 5.78 29.36 27.84
CA GLY A 1 5.18 28.02 27.58
C GLY A 1 6.08 27.23 26.67
N VAL A 2 6.00 25.91 26.69
CA VAL A 2 6.68 25.01 25.75
C VAL A 2 5.64 24.45 24.79
N VAL A 3 5.96 24.40 23.50
CA VAL A 3 5.10 23.80 22.46
C VAL A 3 5.86 22.64 21.83
N ILE A 4 5.22 21.48 21.73
CA ILE A 4 5.78 20.27 21.14
C ILE A 4 4.95 19.90 19.91
N PHE A 5 5.63 19.71 18.78
CA PHE A 5 5.05 19.20 17.55
C PHE A 5 5.50 17.76 17.32
N ALA A 6 4.63 16.92 16.78
CA ALA A 6 4.94 15.57 16.36
C ALA A 6 4.33 15.33 14.97
N THR A 7 5.14 14.87 14.01
CA THR A 7 4.69 14.55 12.65
C THR A 7 5.42 13.31 12.15
N ASN A 8 4.70 12.48 11.40
CA ASN A 8 5.25 11.37 10.62
C ASN A 8 5.59 11.76 9.18
N LEU A 9 5.25 12.99 8.75
CA LEU A 9 5.47 13.55 7.41
C LEU A 9 6.21 14.88 7.51
N ALA A 10 7.45 14.85 7.99
CA ALA A 10 8.26 16.05 8.16
C ALA A 10 8.48 16.81 6.84
N ALA A 11 8.57 16.10 5.70
CA ALA A 11 8.71 16.72 4.38
C ALA A 11 7.52 17.61 3.96
N ASN A 12 6.35 17.41 4.55
CA ASN A 12 5.15 18.18 4.25
C ASN A 12 4.98 19.40 5.18
N PHE A 13 5.95 19.69 6.05
CA PHE A 13 5.91 20.89 6.88
C PHE A 13 6.14 22.14 6.06
N ASP A 14 5.42 23.20 6.39
CA ASP A 14 5.62 24.50 5.75
C ASP A 14 6.99 25.09 6.15
N PRO A 15 7.85 25.47 5.18
CA PRO A 15 9.19 25.99 5.49
C PRO A 15 9.19 27.28 6.30
N ALA A 16 8.16 28.13 6.21
CA ALA A 16 8.09 29.35 7.01
C ALA A 16 7.72 29.05 8.48
N PHE A 17 6.95 27.98 8.71
CA PHE A 17 6.65 27.49 10.04
C PHE A 17 7.84 26.75 10.68
N GLU A 18 8.53 25.90 9.91
CA GLU A 18 9.69 25.12 10.38
C GLU A 18 10.81 26.03 10.92
N ARG A 19 11.05 27.19 10.30
CA ARG A 19 12.01 28.21 10.79
C ARG A 19 11.75 28.71 12.21
N ARG A 20 10.53 28.53 12.74
CA ARG A 20 10.16 28.93 14.11
C ARG A 20 10.35 27.79 15.13
N ILE A 21 10.67 26.58 14.67
CA ILE A 21 10.96 25.42 15.52
C ILE A 21 12.46 25.44 15.85
N ARG A 22 12.77 25.54 17.15
CA ARG A 22 14.17 25.68 17.63
C ARG A 22 14.96 24.38 17.61
N THR A 23 14.27 23.24 17.79
CA THR A 23 14.90 21.94 17.94
C THR A 23 14.12 20.91 17.15
N HIS A 24 14.84 20.14 16.33
CA HIS A 24 14.31 18.99 15.61
C HIS A 24 14.91 17.72 16.21
N VAL A 25 14.06 16.77 16.58
CA VAL A 25 14.48 15.48 17.12
C VAL A 25 13.98 14.40 16.17
N LEU A 26 14.91 13.70 15.53
CA LEU A 26 14.61 12.56 14.68
C LEU A 26 14.42 11.31 15.55
N PHE A 27 13.31 10.61 15.34
CA PHE A 27 13.06 9.31 15.95
C PHE A 27 13.23 8.23 14.89
N GLU A 28 14.33 7.50 14.97
CA GLU A 28 14.60 6.35 14.12
C GLU A 28 13.86 5.10 14.64
N LEU A 29 13.78 4.07 13.80
CA LEU A 29 13.28 2.78 14.24
C LEU A 29 14.25 2.19 15.29
N PRO A 30 13.72 1.56 16.36
CA PRO A 30 14.55 1.02 17.43
C PRO A 30 15.43 -0.12 16.93
N GLY A 31 16.67 -0.21 17.43
CA GLY A 31 17.56 -1.36 17.26
C GLY A 31 17.09 -2.59 18.04
N VAL A 32 17.87 -3.68 18.00
CA VAL A 32 17.49 -4.95 18.65
C VAL A 32 17.39 -4.78 20.16
N GLU A 33 18.39 -4.15 20.77
CA GLU A 33 18.48 -3.92 22.20
C GLU A 33 17.38 -2.97 22.67
N GLU A 34 17.08 -1.93 21.90
CA GLU A 34 15.94 -1.04 22.17
C GLU A 34 14.61 -1.79 22.09
N ARG A 35 14.41 -2.65 21.08
CA ARG A 35 13.18 -3.44 20.95
C ARG A 35 12.99 -4.40 22.12
N ALA A 36 14.05 -5.08 22.57
CA ALA A 36 13.99 -5.95 23.74
C ALA A 36 13.56 -5.16 25.01
N ARG A 37 14.12 -3.96 25.20
CA ARG A 37 13.67 -3.05 26.27
C ARG A 37 12.23 -2.61 26.08
N ILE A 38 11.82 -2.27 24.87
CA ILE A 38 10.44 -1.85 24.55
C ILE A 38 9.47 -2.98 24.92
N TRP A 39 9.74 -4.23 24.55
CA TRP A 39 8.92 -5.38 24.93
C TRP A 39 8.72 -5.46 26.44
N GLN A 40 9.80 -5.35 27.22
CA GLN A 40 9.75 -5.42 28.68
C GLN A 40 8.94 -4.28 29.30
N VAL A 41 9.11 -3.04 28.83
CA VAL A 41 8.39 -1.88 29.40
C VAL A 41 6.91 -1.81 29.01
N GLN A 42 6.48 -2.52 27.97
CA GLN A 42 5.05 -2.64 27.64
C GLN A 42 4.27 -3.46 28.67
N LEU A 43 4.96 -4.23 29.52
CA LEU A 43 4.37 -5.15 30.46
C LEU A 43 4.37 -4.56 31.87
N HIS A 44 3.26 -4.73 32.59
CA HIS A 44 3.20 -4.35 34.00
C HIS A 44 3.97 -5.40 34.83
N ARG A 45 4.52 -5.00 35.98
CA ARG A 45 5.28 -5.91 36.88
C ARG A 45 4.48 -7.14 37.32
N ASN A 46 3.15 -7.04 37.34
CA ASN A 46 2.24 -8.10 37.77
C ASN A 46 1.61 -8.85 36.59
N THR A 47 2.05 -8.61 35.35
CA THR A 47 1.52 -9.36 34.20
C THR A 47 1.96 -10.82 34.31
N PRO A 48 1.04 -11.80 34.24
CA PRO A 48 1.39 -13.22 34.33
C PRO A 48 2.07 -13.66 33.03
N ILE A 49 3.37 -13.85 33.08
CA ILE A 49 4.22 -14.24 31.95
C ILE A 49 4.92 -15.53 32.32
N SER A 50 5.00 -16.46 31.37
CA SER A 50 5.65 -17.74 31.57
C SER A 50 7.17 -17.60 31.42
N ASN A 51 7.91 -18.50 32.06
CA ASN A 51 9.38 -18.52 32.04
C ASN A 51 9.96 -18.89 30.67
N ASP A 52 9.14 -19.30 29.71
CA ASP A 52 9.55 -19.60 28.33
C ASP A 52 9.71 -18.33 27.47
N VAL A 53 9.34 -17.16 27.99
CA VAL A 53 9.33 -15.91 27.22
C VAL A 53 10.73 -15.32 27.10
N ASP A 54 11.20 -15.20 25.85
CA ASP A 54 12.46 -14.58 25.49
C ASP A 54 12.23 -13.31 24.66
N PHE A 55 12.41 -12.16 25.31
CA PHE A 55 12.27 -10.86 24.65
C PHE A 55 13.45 -10.49 23.74
N ALA A 56 14.63 -11.07 23.94
CA ALA A 56 15.77 -10.87 23.04
C ALA A 56 15.49 -11.58 21.72
N GLU A 57 15.01 -12.83 21.76
CA GLU A 57 14.57 -13.57 20.58
C GLU A 57 13.47 -12.82 19.82
N LEU A 58 12.43 -12.33 20.52
CA LEU A 58 11.36 -11.54 19.89
C LEU A 58 11.89 -10.26 19.24
N ALA A 59 12.87 -9.60 19.86
CA ALA A 59 13.47 -8.38 19.34
C ALA A 59 14.33 -8.63 18.10
N GLU A 60 15.08 -9.73 18.07
CA GLU A 60 15.87 -10.15 16.92
C GLU A 60 14.98 -10.57 15.75
N ARG A 61 13.97 -11.40 16.03
CA ARG A 61 13.09 -11.98 15.01
C ARG A 61 12.21 -10.93 14.33
N PHE A 62 11.79 -9.89 15.04
CA PHE A 62 10.82 -8.92 14.53
C PHE A 62 11.37 -7.49 14.49
N PRO A 63 11.82 -7.00 13.31
CA PRO A 63 12.19 -5.61 13.11
C PRO A 63 10.92 -4.74 13.05
N ALA A 64 10.43 -4.34 14.23
CA ALA A 64 9.14 -3.70 14.40
C ALA A 64 9.26 -2.35 15.14
N SER A 65 8.32 -1.44 14.90
CA SER A 65 8.25 -0.18 15.65
C SER A 65 7.75 -0.40 17.07
N GLY A 66 7.92 0.58 17.96
CA GLY A 66 7.39 0.50 19.32
C GLY A 66 5.85 0.36 19.36
N GLY A 67 5.15 0.99 18.41
CA GLY A 67 3.70 0.84 18.27
C GLY A 67 3.28 -0.58 17.89
N ASP A 68 4.08 -1.25 17.05
CA ASP A 68 3.83 -2.64 16.66
C ASP A 68 4.03 -3.59 17.82
N ILE A 69 5.11 -3.41 18.58
CA ILE A 69 5.40 -4.19 19.79
C ILE A 69 4.25 -4.03 20.78
N ARG A 70 3.78 -2.81 21.05
CA ARG A 70 2.61 -2.57 21.93
C ARG A 70 1.37 -3.32 21.46
N ASN A 71 1.06 -3.27 20.17
CA ASN A 71 -0.10 -3.97 19.62
C ASN A 71 0.06 -5.50 19.70
N ALA A 72 1.27 -6.01 19.50
CA ALA A 72 1.58 -7.43 19.63
C ALA A 72 1.44 -7.90 21.08
N VAL A 73 1.89 -7.12 22.06
CA VAL A 73 1.68 -7.39 23.50
C VAL A 73 0.19 -7.46 23.84
N LEU A 74 -0.61 -6.50 23.37
CA LEU A 74 -2.06 -6.51 23.60
C LEU A 74 -2.72 -7.75 23.01
N LYS A 75 -2.37 -8.10 21.77
CA LYS A 75 -2.87 -9.32 21.11
C LYS A 75 -2.43 -10.59 21.82
N ALA A 76 -1.20 -10.65 22.31
CA ALA A 76 -0.69 -11.77 23.09
C ALA A 76 -1.48 -11.96 24.39
N ALA A 77 -1.74 -10.87 25.12
CA ALA A 77 -2.54 -10.89 26.33
C ALA A 77 -3.99 -11.34 26.05
N LEU A 78 -4.61 -10.83 24.97
CA LEU A 78 -5.94 -11.26 24.55
C LEU A 78 -5.97 -12.74 24.14
N SER A 79 -4.95 -13.23 23.42
CA SER A 79 -4.84 -14.63 23.04
C SER A 79 -4.72 -15.54 24.27
N ALA A 80 -3.91 -15.14 25.26
CA ALA A 80 -3.78 -15.89 26.52
C ALA A 80 -5.08 -15.85 27.34
N ALA A 81 -5.76 -14.69 27.37
CA ALA A 81 -7.02 -14.52 28.06
C ALA A 81 -8.16 -15.35 27.44
N ALA A 82 -8.10 -15.61 26.13
CA ALA A 82 -9.10 -16.38 25.41
C ALA A 82 -8.92 -17.91 25.53
N GLU A 83 -7.85 -18.39 26.16
CA GLU A 83 -7.63 -19.83 26.32
C GLU A 83 -8.66 -20.45 27.28
N PRO A 84 -9.10 -21.71 27.03
CA PRO A 84 -9.98 -22.41 27.95
C PRO A 84 -9.30 -22.61 29.32
N GLY A 85 -10.09 -22.48 30.38
CA GLY A 85 -9.63 -22.68 31.75
C GLY A 85 -9.95 -21.51 32.67
N PRO A 86 -9.69 -21.67 33.98
CA PRO A 86 -9.89 -20.61 34.97
C PRO A 86 -8.95 -19.43 34.71
N ASP A 87 -9.42 -18.20 34.99
CA ASP A 87 -8.66 -16.98 34.71
C ASP A 87 -7.35 -16.90 35.50
N GLU A 88 -7.31 -17.47 36.71
CA GLU A 88 -6.14 -17.48 37.58
C GLU A 88 -4.99 -18.34 37.02
N ALA A 89 -5.29 -19.28 36.12
CA ALA A 89 -4.30 -20.14 35.48
C ALA A 89 -3.76 -19.56 34.16
N LYS A 90 -4.30 -18.43 33.68
CA LYS A 90 -3.94 -17.87 32.37
C LYS A 90 -2.61 -17.14 32.45
N VAL A 91 -1.70 -17.53 31.56
CA VAL A 91 -0.33 -17.01 31.50
C VAL A 91 0.03 -16.71 30.05
N ILE A 92 0.73 -15.60 29.81
CA ILE A 92 1.23 -15.24 28.49
C ILE A 92 2.52 -16.02 28.22
N ASN A 93 2.52 -16.87 27.20
CA ASN A 93 3.65 -17.70 26.78
C ASN A 93 4.31 -17.09 25.53
N GLN A 94 5.51 -17.56 25.16
CA GLN A 94 6.27 -17.04 24.01
C GLN A 94 5.45 -17.10 22.72
N ARG A 95 4.70 -18.21 22.51
CA ARG A 95 3.81 -18.41 21.36
C ARG A 95 2.74 -17.31 21.20
N HIS A 96 2.27 -16.72 22.30
CA HIS A 96 1.27 -15.66 22.24
C HIS A 96 1.87 -14.36 21.70
N PHE A 97 3.09 -14.02 22.09
CA PHE A 97 3.81 -12.86 21.55
C PHE A 97 4.16 -13.03 20.08
N VAL A 98 4.65 -14.21 19.69
CA VAL A 98 4.94 -14.55 18.30
C VAL A 98 3.68 -14.39 17.44
N ARG A 99 2.57 -15.04 17.83
CA ARG A 99 1.28 -14.93 17.12
C ARG A 99 0.79 -13.49 17.06
N GLY A 100 0.84 -12.77 18.18
CA GLY A 100 0.42 -11.37 18.25
C GLY A 100 1.19 -10.50 17.27
N MET A 101 2.50 -10.69 17.15
CA MET A 101 3.33 -9.95 16.19
C MET A 101 3.04 -10.35 14.74
N GLU A 102 2.89 -11.65 14.46
CA GLU A 102 2.52 -12.15 13.12
C GLU A 102 1.20 -11.53 12.64
N GLU A 103 0.19 -11.41 13.52
CA GLU A 103 -1.08 -10.74 13.22
C GLU A 103 -0.91 -9.24 12.95
N VAL A 104 -0.09 -8.54 13.73
CA VAL A 104 0.21 -7.11 13.49
C VAL A 104 0.85 -6.91 12.12
N LEU A 105 1.85 -7.74 11.79
CA LEU A 105 2.56 -7.67 10.51
C LEU A 105 1.66 -8.05 9.34
N ALA A 106 0.80 -9.08 9.49
CA ALA A 106 -0.17 -9.45 8.47
C ALA A 106 -1.16 -8.32 8.18
N GLY A 107 -1.70 -7.66 9.22
CA GLY A 107 -2.60 -6.52 9.05
C GLY A 107 -1.95 -5.35 8.32
N LYS A 108 -0.66 -5.09 8.56
CA LYS A 108 0.10 -4.07 7.81
C LYS A 108 0.24 -4.39 6.34
N ARG A 109 0.51 -5.65 5.99
CA ARG A 109 0.66 -6.07 4.58
C ARG A 109 -0.62 -5.82 3.78
N VAL A 110 -1.77 -6.11 4.37
CA VAL A 110 -3.08 -5.85 3.73
C VAL A 110 -3.27 -4.35 3.46
N MET A 111 -2.94 -3.50 4.43
CA MET A 111 -3.03 -2.05 4.26
C MET A 111 -2.05 -1.54 3.19
N THR A 112 -0.81 -2.01 3.19
CA THR A 112 0.18 -1.63 2.17
C THR A 112 -0.25 -2.08 0.78
N GLN A 113 -0.79 -3.30 0.62
CA GLN A 113 -1.34 -3.77 -0.65
C GLN A 113 -2.55 -2.93 -1.09
N SER A 114 -3.47 -2.61 -0.18
CA SER A 114 -4.63 -1.76 -0.50
C SER A 114 -4.27 -0.31 -0.85
N ILE A 115 -3.10 0.19 -0.42
CA ILE A 115 -2.59 1.52 -0.78
C ILE A 115 -1.78 1.45 -2.09
N MET A 116 -1.08 0.34 -2.36
CA MET A 116 -0.31 0.13 -3.58
C MET A 116 -1.12 -0.41 -4.76
N GLU A 117 -2.32 -0.95 -4.52
CA GLU A 117 -3.37 -1.09 -5.52
C GLU A 117 -4.24 0.15 -5.48
N PRO A 118 -3.95 1.19 -6.29
CA PRO A 118 -4.90 2.28 -6.40
C PRO A 118 -6.17 1.69 -6.99
N SER A 119 -7.27 1.76 -6.25
CA SER A 119 -8.62 1.74 -6.83
C SER A 119 -8.60 2.62 -8.08
N GLY A 120 -8.77 1.99 -9.24
CA GLY A 120 -8.28 2.45 -10.53
C GLY A 120 -8.60 3.92 -10.86
N SER A 121 -7.61 4.61 -11.40
CA SER A 121 -7.78 5.67 -12.43
C SER A 121 -6.43 6.33 -12.76
N ARG A 122 -5.60 5.65 -13.55
CA ARG A 122 -4.72 6.32 -14.54
C ARG A 122 -3.98 5.43 -15.54
N GLN A 123 -4.16 4.10 -15.52
CA GLN A 123 -3.59 3.22 -16.54
C GLN A 123 -4.55 2.86 -17.69
N GLN A 124 -5.80 3.34 -17.66
CA GLN A 124 -6.82 3.04 -18.68
C GLN A 124 -7.02 4.16 -19.73
N GLU A 125 -6.38 5.32 -19.57
CA GLU A 125 -6.47 6.42 -20.56
C GLU A 125 -5.57 6.18 -21.79
N GLY A 126 -4.47 5.43 -21.67
CA GLY A 126 -3.55 5.18 -22.79
C GLY A 126 -4.10 4.24 -23.87
N ALA A 127 -4.86 3.21 -23.48
CA ALA A 127 -5.41 2.22 -24.41
C ALA A 127 -6.60 2.78 -25.21
N SER A 128 -7.46 3.57 -24.57
CA SER A 128 -8.66 4.17 -25.20
C SER A 128 -8.31 5.11 -26.36
N TRP A 129 -7.28 5.94 -26.22
CA TRP A 129 -6.85 6.84 -27.30
C TRP A 129 -6.18 6.10 -28.45
N GLN A 130 -5.46 5.00 -28.20
CA GLN A 130 -4.86 4.19 -29.25
C GLN A 130 -5.93 3.46 -30.07
N GLU A 131 -6.94 2.91 -29.41
CA GLU A 131 -8.10 2.31 -30.06
C GLU A 131 -8.87 3.34 -30.89
N ALA A 132 -9.16 4.52 -30.31
CA ALA A 132 -9.82 5.63 -31.01
C ALA A 132 -9.02 6.14 -32.21
N ILE A 133 -7.69 6.28 -32.10
CA ILE A 133 -6.82 6.68 -33.20
C ILE A 133 -6.83 5.62 -34.31
N SER A 134 -6.77 4.34 -33.96
CA SER A 134 -6.82 3.25 -34.95
C SER A 134 -8.17 3.14 -35.66
N LEU A 135 -9.28 3.47 -34.99
CA LEU A 135 -10.61 3.53 -35.58
C LEU A 135 -10.71 4.69 -36.58
N LEU A 136 -10.17 5.86 -36.24
CA LEU A 136 -10.12 7.01 -37.14
C LEU A 136 -9.25 6.74 -38.38
N GLU A 137 -8.10 6.07 -38.22
CA GLU A 137 -7.27 5.66 -39.36
C GLU A 137 -8.00 4.67 -40.28
N ARG A 138 -8.69 3.67 -39.71
CA ARG A 138 -9.49 2.71 -40.48
C ARG A 138 -10.59 3.41 -41.28
N VAL A 139 -11.37 4.29 -40.65
CA VAL A 139 -12.45 5.03 -41.33
C VAL A 139 -11.89 5.90 -42.47
N ARG A 140 -10.76 6.57 -42.26
CA ARG A 140 -10.10 7.38 -43.30
C ARG A 140 -9.63 6.53 -44.49
N ILE A 141 -9.04 5.36 -44.24
CA ILE A 141 -8.60 4.45 -45.31
C ILE A 141 -9.80 3.94 -46.12
N PHE A 142 -10.89 3.53 -45.45
CA PHE A 142 -12.11 3.09 -46.14
C PHE A 142 -12.73 4.20 -46.99
N ALA A 143 -12.76 5.44 -46.50
CA ALA A 143 -13.28 6.58 -47.26
C ALA A 143 -12.46 6.88 -48.53
N LEU A 144 -11.13 6.77 -48.46
CA LEU A 144 -10.25 6.96 -49.63
C LEU A 144 -10.44 5.85 -50.68
N LEU A 145 -10.55 4.59 -50.26
CA LEU A 145 -10.80 3.47 -51.17
C LEU A 145 -12.17 3.57 -51.85
N ALA A 146 -13.22 3.97 -51.12
CA ALA A 146 -14.54 4.21 -51.69
C ALA A 146 -14.55 5.35 -52.72
N GLY A 147 -13.77 6.41 -52.48
CA GLY A 147 -13.60 7.51 -53.46
C GLY A 147 -12.91 7.04 -54.74
N ILE A 148 -11.88 6.20 -54.64
CA ILE A 148 -11.16 5.66 -55.81
C ILE A 148 -12.07 4.76 -56.64
N THR A 149 -12.83 3.85 -56.02
CA THR A 149 -13.74 2.95 -56.75
C THR A 149 -14.86 3.73 -57.44
N ALA A 150 -15.44 4.74 -56.78
CA ALA A 150 -16.41 5.63 -57.39
C ALA A 150 -15.82 6.41 -58.59
N GLY A 151 -14.58 6.90 -58.46
CA GLY A 151 -13.87 7.59 -59.54
C GLY A 151 -13.59 6.69 -60.75
N ILE A 152 -13.15 5.46 -60.52
CA ILE A 152 -12.94 4.47 -61.59
C ILE A 152 -14.25 4.14 -62.30
N ALA A 153 -15.34 3.94 -61.55
CA ALA A 153 -16.66 3.68 -62.12
C ALA A 153 -17.16 4.86 -62.99
N LEU A 154 -16.96 6.09 -62.53
CA LEU A 154 -17.31 7.31 -63.29
C LEU A 154 -16.50 7.41 -64.59
N LEU A 155 -15.19 7.12 -64.53
CA LEU A 155 -14.32 7.13 -65.70
C LEU A 155 -14.73 6.06 -66.72
N ALA A 156 -15.04 4.85 -66.25
CA ALA A 156 -15.52 3.76 -67.10
C ALA A 156 -16.86 4.12 -67.78
N ALA A 157 -17.79 4.75 -67.04
CA ALA A 157 -19.05 5.23 -67.60
C ALA A 157 -18.83 6.32 -68.67
N LEU A 158 -17.93 7.27 -68.42
CA LEU A 158 -17.56 8.31 -69.40
C LEU A 158 -16.94 7.72 -70.68
N ILE A 159 -16.03 6.73 -70.54
CA ILE A 159 -15.44 6.03 -71.68
C ILE A 159 -16.50 5.28 -72.47
N ALA A 160 -17.43 4.59 -71.79
CA ALA A 160 -18.53 3.88 -72.45
C ALA A 160 -19.44 4.83 -73.25
N ILE A 161 -19.75 6.02 -72.72
CA ILE A 161 -20.53 7.04 -73.42
C ILE A 161 -19.79 7.54 -74.67
N VAL A 162 -18.49 7.80 -74.58
CA VAL A 162 -17.68 8.29 -75.72
C VAL A 162 -17.54 7.24 -76.82
N ILE A 163 -17.40 5.95 -76.47
CA ILE A 163 -17.30 4.86 -77.44
C ILE A 163 -18.67 4.56 -78.09
N GLY A 164 -19.76 4.64 -77.33
CA GLY A 164 -21.12 4.41 -77.82
C GLY A 164 -21.72 5.54 -78.66
N ALA A 165 -21.07 6.71 -78.69
CA ALA A 165 -21.49 7.87 -79.49
C ALA A 165 -20.82 7.96 -80.88
N ARG A 166 -20.17 6.89 -81.35
CA ARG A 166 -19.60 6.75 -82.70
C ARG A 166 -20.42 5.83 -83.59
#